data_AF-A0A3D4EX39-F1
#
_entry.id   AF-A0A3D4EX39-F1
#
_cell.length_a   1.000
_cell.length_b   1.000
_cell.length_c   1.000
_cell.angle_alpha   90.00
_cell.angle_beta   90.00
_cell.angle_gamma   90.00
#
_symmetry.space_group_name_H-M   'P 1'
#
loop_
_entity.id
_entity.type
_entity.pdbx_description
1 polymer ?
#
loop_
_entity_poly.entity_id
_entity_poly.type
_entity_poly.pdbx_seq_one_letter_code
_entity_poly.pdbx_strand_id
1 'polypeptide(L)'
;MLNDTDDDGLTDGIEADPTEIGYLGTNPLEADSDGDGRSDGAEVNDVPTSDPLERDSDDDGVVDGIEVLQGTDPNDAASRSDLGEFLVAYYPLDRLGAGLEAPDAFGFHHLIGTNL
;
A
#
# COMPACT_ATOMS: atom_id res chain seq x y z
N MET A 1 17.98 25.85 -6.44
CA MET A 1 17.20 25.28 -5.33
C MET A 1 15.70 25.20 -5.69
N LEU A 2 15.35 24.93 -6.95
CA LEU A 2 13.97 24.83 -7.45
C LEU A 2 13.90 23.77 -8.56
N ASN A 3 14.87 22.87 -8.59
CA ASN A 3 14.96 21.86 -9.63
C ASN A 3 14.31 20.61 -9.07
N ASP A 4 13.46 20.01 -9.86
CA ASP A 4 12.72 18.77 -9.66
C ASP A 4 13.00 18.02 -10.96
N THR A 5 13.96 17.10 -10.95
CA THR A 5 14.59 16.60 -12.17
C THR A 5 13.83 15.43 -12.78
N ASP A 6 13.09 14.68 -11.98
CA ASP A 6 12.24 13.56 -12.40
C ASP A 6 10.73 13.87 -12.37
N ASP A 7 10.36 15.11 -12.04
CA ASP A 7 9.00 15.66 -12.08
C ASP A 7 8.02 14.92 -11.13
N ASP A 8 8.50 14.47 -9.97
CA ASP A 8 7.73 13.69 -9.00
C ASP A 8 7.06 14.55 -7.90
N GLY A 9 7.43 15.85 -7.83
CA GLY A 9 6.91 16.82 -6.87
C GLY A 9 7.83 17.10 -5.67
N LEU A 10 8.99 16.46 -5.59
CA LEU A 10 10.09 16.78 -4.69
C LEU A 10 11.15 17.59 -5.43
N THR A 11 11.93 18.37 -4.70
CA THR A 11 13.06 19.10 -5.31
C THR A 11 14.34 18.33 -5.09
N ASP A 12 15.27 18.35 -6.05
CA ASP A 12 16.56 17.64 -5.99
C ASP A 12 17.32 17.86 -4.67
N GLY A 13 17.15 19.02 -4.04
CA GLY A 13 17.78 19.35 -2.76
C GLY A 13 17.18 18.58 -1.58
N ILE A 14 15.85 18.47 -1.52
CA ILE A 14 15.14 17.64 -0.53
C ILE A 14 15.49 16.17 -0.71
N GLU A 15 15.71 15.73 -1.94
CA GLU A 15 16.03 14.33 -2.23
C GLU A 15 17.51 14.01 -1.93
N ALA A 16 18.45 14.85 -2.40
CA ALA A 16 19.88 14.52 -2.44
C ALA A 16 20.82 15.43 -1.61
N ASP A 17 20.37 16.54 -1.01
CA ASP A 17 21.21 17.41 -0.16
C ASP A 17 21.00 17.12 1.35
N PRO A 18 21.93 16.40 2.02
CA PRO A 18 21.81 16.08 3.44
C PRO A 18 21.92 17.29 4.38
N THR A 19 22.18 18.49 3.84
CA THR A 19 22.18 19.75 4.61
C THR A 19 20.82 20.45 4.57
N GLU A 20 19.90 20.03 3.70
CA GLU A 20 18.56 20.58 3.58
C GLU A 20 17.62 20.07 4.70
N ILE A 21 16.70 20.93 5.15
CA ILE A 21 15.67 20.53 6.12
C ILE A 21 14.61 19.72 5.38
N GLY A 22 14.39 18.49 5.83
CA GLY A 22 13.49 17.56 5.16
C GLY A 22 14.20 16.64 4.17
N TYR A 23 15.54 16.56 4.22
CA TYR A 23 16.30 15.59 3.43
C TYR A 23 15.75 14.16 3.56
N LEU A 24 15.43 13.53 2.43
CA LEU A 24 14.85 12.19 2.33
C LEU A 24 15.89 11.13 1.98
N GLY A 25 16.84 11.44 1.09
CA GLY A 25 17.83 10.48 0.61
C GLY A 25 17.35 9.62 -0.56
N THR A 26 16.27 10.03 -1.23
CA THR A 26 15.78 9.50 -2.49
C THR A 26 16.70 9.89 -3.66
N ASN A 27 16.43 9.37 -4.85
CA ASN A 27 17.21 9.61 -6.05
C ASN A 27 16.52 10.66 -6.94
N PRO A 28 17.05 11.89 -7.08
CA PRO A 28 16.41 12.98 -7.84
C PRO A 28 16.35 12.75 -9.35
N LEU A 29 16.77 11.58 -9.84
CA LEU A 29 16.71 11.20 -11.24
C LEU A 29 15.71 10.06 -11.48
N GLU A 30 15.06 9.57 -10.43
CA GLU A 30 14.17 8.42 -10.41
C GLU A 30 12.98 8.74 -9.52
N ALA A 31 11.83 9.05 -10.14
CA ALA A 31 10.61 9.41 -9.44
C ALA A 31 10.06 8.35 -8.46
N ASP A 32 10.63 7.14 -8.41
CA ASP A 32 10.24 5.99 -7.58
C ASP A 32 11.55 5.30 -7.16
N SER A 33 12.07 5.70 -6.00
CA SER A 33 13.42 5.35 -5.54
C SER A 33 13.54 3.91 -5.04
N ASP A 34 12.46 3.32 -4.53
CA ASP A 34 12.44 1.97 -3.97
C ASP A 34 11.84 0.91 -4.91
N GLY A 35 11.20 1.35 -6.00
CA GLY A 35 10.64 0.51 -7.05
C GLY A 35 9.36 -0.23 -6.63
N ASP A 36 8.52 0.40 -5.81
CA ASP A 36 7.26 -0.15 -5.36
C ASP A 36 6.08 0.15 -6.31
N GLY A 37 6.26 1.14 -7.21
CA GLY A 37 5.27 1.61 -8.18
C GLY A 37 4.50 2.87 -7.77
N ARG A 38 4.89 3.53 -6.68
CA ARG A 38 4.43 4.81 -6.17
C ARG A 38 5.61 5.78 -6.22
N SER A 39 5.36 7.06 -6.51
CA SER A 39 6.47 8.01 -6.64
C SER A 39 6.87 8.60 -5.30
N ASP A 40 8.15 8.93 -5.08
CA ASP A 40 8.65 9.41 -3.80
C ASP A 40 7.83 10.64 -3.32
N GLY A 41 7.55 11.55 -4.24
CA GLY A 41 6.70 12.71 -3.98
C GLY A 41 5.25 12.36 -3.64
N ALA A 42 4.68 11.27 -4.16
CA ALA A 42 3.35 10.80 -3.77
C ALA A 42 3.36 10.13 -2.40
N GLU A 43 4.42 9.40 -2.06
CA GLU A 43 4.59 8.77 -0.75
C GLU A 43 4.73 9.81 0.36
N VAL A 44 5.40 10.92 0.07
CA VAL A 44 5.59 12.02 1.03
C VAL A 44 4.37 12.94 1.12
N ASN A 45 3.70 13.24 0.00
CA ASN A 45 2.69 14.31 -0.05
C ASN A 45 1.22 13.81 -0.07
N ASP A 46 0.94 12.59 -0.52
CA ASP A 46 -0.43 12.05 -0.60
C ASP A 46 -0.81 11.25 0.66
N VAL A 47 -2.11 10.93 0.78
CA VAL A 47 -2.64 10.11 1.88
C VAL A 47 -3.23 8.82 1.32
N PRO A 48 -2.87 7.65 1.86
CA PRO A 48 -1.87 7.46 2.93
C PRO A 48 -0.45 7.76 2.45
N THR A 49 0.40 8.21 3.39
CA THR A 49 1.85 8.39 3.18
C THR A 49 2.55 7.05 3.35
N SER A 50 3.76 6.89 2.82
CA SER A 50 4.66 5.74 3.03
C SER A 50 6.12 6.21 3.11
N ASP A 51 7.06 5.29 3.41
CA ASP A 51 8.50 5.59 3.36
C ASP A 51 9.02 5.44 1.92
N PRO A 52 9.46 6.52 1.25
CA PRO A 52 9.90 6.48 -0.15
C PRO A 52 11.22 5.71 -0.39
N LEU A 53 11.79 5.11 0.65
CA LEU A 53 12.98 4.27 0.57
C LEU A 53 12.69 2.80 0.92
N GLU A 54 11.46 2.48 1.31
CA GLU A 54 11.06 1.13 1.73
C GLU A 54 9.86 0.64 0.93
N ARG A 55 10.13 -0.34 0.06
CA ARG A 55 9.15 -0.95 -0.85
C ARG A 55 7.91 -1.55 -0.18
N ASP A 56 7.91 -1.69 1.13
CA ASP A 56 6.92 -2.33 2.00
C ASP A 56 7.12 -1.70 3.39
N SER A 57 6.41 -0.61 3.67
CA SER A 57 6.65 0.28 4.82
C SER A 57 6.26 -0.33 6.17
N ASP A 58 5.47 -1.41 6.19
CA ASP A 58 5.04 -2.08 7.42
C ASP A 58 5.51 -3.55 7.56
N ASP A 59 6.32 -4.01 6.59
CA ASP A 59 6.94 -5.33 6.54
C ASP A 59 5.91 -6.49 6.53
N ASP A 60 4.71 -6.30 5.99
CA ASP A 60 3.68 -7.36 5.93
C ASP A 60 3.79 -8.30 4.70
N GLY A 61 4.60 -7.90 3.71
CA GLY A 61 4.86 -8.61 2.47
C GLY A 61 4.04 -8.15 1.26
N VAL A 62 3.23 -7.10 1.40
CA VAL A 62 2.60 -6.35 0.31
C VAL A 62 3.34 -5.03 0.14
N VAL A 63 3.50 -4.57 -1.11
CA VAL A 63 4.21 -3.31 -1.38
C VAL A 63 3.26 -2.13 -1.34
N ASP A 64 3.72 -0.96 -0.91
CA ASP A 64 2.87 0.19 -0.59
C ASP A 64 2.03 0.65 -1.79
N GLY A 65 2.61 0.69 -2.98
CA GLY A 65 1.93 1.00 -4.24
C GLY A 65 0.76 0.06 -4.54
N ILE A 66 0.86 -1.22 -4.17
CA ILE A 66 -0.24 -2.18 -4.28
C ILE A 66 -1.27 -1.97 -3.19
N GLU A 67 -0.85 -1.69 -1.96
CA GLU A 67 -1.74 -1.42 -0.85
C GLU A 67 -2.63 -0.22 -1.10
N VAL A 68 -2.05 0.90 -1.51
CA VAL A 68 -2.82 2.10 -1.84
C VAL A 68 -3.75 1.87 -3.02
N LEU A 69 -3.34 1.08 -4.02
CA LEU A 69 -4.21 0.71 -5.14
C LEU A 69 -5.40 -0.15 -4.68
N GLN A 70 -5.22 -0.99 -3.66
CA GLN A 70 -6.26 -1.83 -3.07
C GLN A 70 -7.09 -1.10 -1.99
N GLY A 71 -6.66 0.10 -1.60
CA GLY A 71 -7.28 0.89 -0.53
C GLY A 71 -6.98 0.34 0.86
N THR A 72 -5.86 -0.38 1.04
CA THR A 72 -5.29 -0.67 2.37
C THR A 72 -4.35 0.46 2.80
N ASP A 73 -3.83 0.36 4.03
CA ASP A 73 -2.97 1.38 4.63
C ASP A 73 -1.55 0.80 4.63
N PRO A 74 -0.59 1.40 3.90
CA PRO A 74 0.78 0.90 3.77
C PRO A 74 1.61 0.96 5.06
N ASN A 75 1.04 1.48 6.15
CA ASN A 75 1.72 1.56 7.45
C ASN A 75 1.02 0.71 8.53
N ASP A 76 0.11 -0.17 8.14
CA ASP A 76 -0.62 -1.04 9.06
C ASP A 76 -0.69 -2.47 8.51
N ALA A 77 0.21 -3.33 8.98
CA ALA A 77 0.30 -4.74 8.61
C ALA A 77 -0.97 -5.56 8.90
N ALA A 78 -1.94 -4.99 9.64
CA ALA A 78 -3.24 -5.59 9.87
C ALA A 78 -4.34 -5.05 8.94
N SER A 79 -4.03 -4.07 8.09
CA SER A 79 -4.90 -3.50 7.08
C SER A 79 -5.20 -4.53 6.00
N ARG A 80 -6.48 -4.70 5.68
CA ARG A 80 -6.94 -5.70 4.72
C ARG A 80 -8.01 -5.09 3.86
N SER A 81 -7.94 -5.32 2.56
CA SER A 81 -8.96 -4.80 1.65
C SER A 81 -10.31 -5.46 1.98
N ASP A 82 -11.29 -4.64 2.38
CA ASP A 82 -12.69 -5.08 2.54
C ASP A 82 -13.29 -5.61 1.21
N LEU A 83 -12.62 -5.35 0.09
CA LEU A 83 -12.95 -5.89 -1.24
C LEU A 83 -12.78 -7.42 -1.33
N GLY A 84 -12.10 -8.05 -0.37
CA GLY A 84 -12.00 -9.51 -0.23
C GLY A 84 -13.30 -10.21 0.18
N GLU A 85 -14.31 -9.49 0.68
CA GLU A 85 -15.62 -10.06 1.02
C GLU A 85 -16.58 -10.11 -0.18
N PHE A 86 -16.28 -9.39 -1.28
CA PHE A 86 -17.15 -9.35 -2.47
C PHE A 86 -16.48 -9.77 -3.77
N LEU A 87 -15.15 -9.79 -3.84
CA LEU A 87 -14.44 -10.36 -4.98
C LEU A 87 -14.22 -11.85 -4.73
N VAL A 88 -15.26 -12.61 -5.09
CA VAL A 88 -15.27 -14.06 -5.29
C VAL A 88 -13.86 -14.57 -5.53
N ALA A 89 -13.36 -15.34 -4.57
CA ALA A 89 -12.14 -16.11 -4.67
C ALA A 89 -11.90 -16.53 -6.13
N TYR A 90 -10.81 -16.02 -6.71
CA TYR A 90 -10.24 -16.60 -7.90
C TYR A 90 -9.67 -17.95 -7.47
N TYR A 91 -10.56 -18.92 -7.27
CA TYR A 91 -10.19 -20.32 -7.16
C TYR A 91 -9.68 -20.71 -8.55
N PRO A 92 -8.38 -21.00 -8.74
CA PRO A 92 -7.98 -21.73 -9.93
C PRO A 92 -8.81 -23.03 -9.94
N LEU A 93 -9.63 -23.21 -10.98
CA LEU A 93 -10.50 -24.37 -11.17
C LEU A 93 -9.72 -25.70 -11.19
N ASP A 94 -8.40 -25.63 -11.20
CA ASP A 94 -7.47 -26.74 -11.27
C ASP A 94 -7.16 -27.35 -9.89
N ARG A 95 -7.57 -26.71 -8.78
CA ARG A 95 -7.38 -27.24 -7.42
C ARG A 95 -8.61 -27.91 -6.81
N LEU A 96 -9.63 -28.26 -7.61
CA LEU A 96 -10.67 -29.20 -7.18
C LEU A 96 -10.14 -30.65 -7.22
N GLY A 97 -9.15 -30.93 -6.37
CA GLY A 97 -8.56 -32.24 -6.16
C GLY A 97 -8.62 -32.60 -4.68
N ALA A 98 -9.62 -33.39 -4.31
CA ALA A 98 -9.74 -34.16 -3.06
C ALA A 98 -9.77 -33.38 -1.73
N GLY A 99 -10.99 -33.12 -1.25
CA GLY A 99 -11.35 -33.41 0.16
C GLY A 99 -10.80 -32.51 1.26
N LEU A 100 -11.11 -31.21 1.23
CA LEU A 100 -11.10 -30.38 2.43
C LEU A 100 -12.50 -29.80 2.63
N GLU A 101 -13.15 -30.22 3.71
CA GLU A 101 -14.41 -29.65 4.16
C GLU A 101 -14.18 -28.16 4.42
N ALA A 102 -15.05 -27.31 3.86
CA ALA A 102 -15.06 -25.90 4.18
C ALA A 102 -15.15 -25.75 5.71
N PRO A 103 -14.30 -24.94 6.36
CA PRO A 103 -14.59 -24.54 7.72
C PRO A 103 -15.97 -23.88 7.72
N ASP A 104 -16.83 -24.50 8.50
CA ASP A 104 -18.13 -24.09 8.95
C ASP A 104 -18.27 -22.56 9.06
N ALA A 105 -19.32 -22.08 8.42
CA ALA A 105 -19.76 -20.70 8.49
C ALA A 105 -19.86 -20.23 9.95
N PHE A 106 -18.91 -19.42 10.39
CA PHE A 106 -19.01 -18.69 11.63
C PHE A 106 -20.24 -17.77 11.55
N GLY A 107 -21.22 -18.07 12.40
CA GLY A 107 -22.45 -17.32 12.50
C GLY A 107 -22.17 -15.86 12.86
N PHE A 108 -22.48 -14.96 11.93
CA PHE A 108 -22.60 -13.54 12.24
C PHE A 108 -23.89 -13.31 13.03
N HIS A 109 -23.76 -13.12 14.35
CA HIS A 109 -24.80 -12.42 15.10
C HIS A 109 -24.65 -10.92 14.85
N HIS A 110 -25.08 -10.47 13.67
CA HIS A 110 -25.29 -9.06 13.40
C HIS A 110 -26.67 -8.67 13.95
N LEU A 111 -26.70 -8.17 15.19
CA LEU A 111 -27.86 -7.49 15.77
C LEU A 111 -28.04 -6.14 15.05
N ILE A 112 -28.71 -6.15 13.90
CA ILE A 112 -29.50 -5.00 13.44
C ILE A 112 -30.95 -5.45 13.27
N GLY A 113 -31.75 -5.13 14.28
CA GLY A 113 -33.20 -5.29 14.28
C GLY A 113 -33.82 -4.04 14.87
N THR A 114 -34.44 -3.26 14.00
CA THR A 114 -35.24 -2.07 14.29
C THR A 114 -36.41 -2.34 15.24
N ASN A 115 -36.78 -1.32 16.03
CA ASN A 115 -38.05 -1.09 16.73
C ASN A 115 -39.22 -2.05 16.46
N LEU A 116 -39.74 -2.65 17.53
CA LEU A 116 -41.16 -2.60 17.96
C LEU A 116 -41.32 -3.14 19.39
#